data_AF-A0A2I1H7M4-F1
#
_entry.id   AF-A0A2I1H7M4-F1
#
_cell.length_a   1.000
_cell.length_b   1.000
_cell.length_c   1.000
_cell.angle_alpha   90.00
_cell.angle_beta   90.00
_cell.angle_gamma   90.00
#
_symmetry.space_group_name_H-M   'P 1'
#
loop_
_entity.id
_entity.type
_entity.pdbx_description
1 polymer ?
#
loop_
_entity_poly.entity_id
_entity_poly.type
_entity_poly.pdbx_seq_one_letter_code
_entity_poly.pdbx_strand_id
1 'polypeptide(L)'
;NDNNNAKVSFKKYAELLNSDNVLAKFQLFHLEYLLNKTSSKDLNNILTKINQNLENYNYRSKLHELLYFIKCKIYIELKKYGLAKIVLSCIEFAVIGYFKQNHPDFWYEVCEIDENNLTKFGGERKVYFVSNLTNLNSELCQFQESDTSSLSGLVLSSKNENLHLVLPKQNGYRYRYFICKMNVKKILSKDCFIKFIDGNKNNQDLLKHEDISKLEGLGWIEYQTRIRDNSQLSIDINFIEMQIEYIRSGDNKYTITHIPDMSLMGYLPPDYHIFFSNIPETFKDKYFSRKEMENLLDLKDILNSL
;
A
#
# COMPACT_ATOMS: atom_id res chain seq x y z
N ASN A 1 -25.90 14.37 -22.99
CA ASN A 1 -26.08 15.58 -22.15
C ASN A 1 -24.95 15.74 -21.13
N ASP A 2 -24.18 14.68 -20.84
CA ASP A 2 -23.08 14.68 -19.84
C ASP A 2 -21.79 15.38 -20.28
N ASN A 3 -21.54 15.46 -21.59
CA ASN A 3 -20.35 16.08 -22.15
C ASN A 3 -20.24 17.60 -21.82
N ASN A 4 -21.38 18.31 -21.79
CA ASN A 4 -21.41 19.72 -21.37
C ASN A 4 -21.16 19.91 -19.87
N ASN A 5 -21.57 18.95 -19.03
CA ASN A 5 -21.28 18.99 -17.59
C ASN A 5 -19.80 18.78 -17.29
N ALA A 6 -19.12 17.86 -18.00
CA ALA A 6 -17.69 17.63 -17.85
C ALA A 6 -16.85 18.86 -18.24
N LYS A 7 -17.21 19.53 -19.34
CA LYS A 7 -16.57 20.76 -19.83
C LYS A 7 -16.70 21.93 -18.85
N VAL A 8 -17.86 22.03 -18.18
CA VAL A 8 -18.11 23.00 -17.09
C VAL A 8 -17.31 22.65 -15.83
N SER A 9 -17.18 21.36 -15.48
CA SER A 9 -16.37 20.90 -14.35
C SER A 9 -14.87 21.19 -14.53
N PHE A 10 -14.32 20.99 -15.73
CA PHE A 10 -12.91 21.31 -16.01
C PHE A 10 -12.63 22.82 -15.92
N LYS A 11 -13.52 23.67 -16.46
CA LYS A 11 -13.42 25.13 -16.29
C LYS A 11 -13.51 25.57 -14.84
N LYS A 12 -14.40 24.97 -14.04
CA LYS A 12 -14.48 25.21 -12.58
C LYS A 12 -13.18 24.81 -11.85
N TYR A 13 -12.53 23.73 -12.27
CA TYR A 13 -11.23 23.31 -11.71
C TYR A 13 -10.08 24.23 -12.11
N ALA A 14 -10.09 24.75 -13.35
CA ALA A 14 -9.13 25.75 -13.79
C ALA A 14 -9.31 27.10 -13.08
N GLU A 15 -10.55 27.48 -12.74
CA GLU A 15 -10.82 28.68 -11.92
C GLU A 15 -10.31 28.54 -10.46
N LEU A 16 -10.17 27.30 -9.96
CA LEU A 16 -9.60 26.99 -8.64
C LEU A 16 -8.07 27.09 -8.58
N LEU A 17 -7.37 27.39 -9.69
CA LEU A 17 -5.91 27.66 -9.71
C LEU A 17 -5.49 28.80 -8.78
N ASN A 18 -6.39 29.74 -8.50
CA ASN A 18 -6.19 30.86 -7.56
C ASN A 18 -6.69 30.58 -6.14
N SER A 19 -7.14 29.36 -5.85
CA SER A 19 -7.59 28.98 -4.50
C SER A 19 -6.45 28.30 -3.73
N ASP A 20 -6.37 28.56 -2.43
CA ASP A 20 -5.52 27.81 -1.51
C ASP A 20 -6.02 26.36 -1.29
N ASN A 21 -6.95 25.89 -2.13
CA ASN A 21 -7.46 24.52 -2.08
C ASN A 21 -6.42 23.54 -2.63
N VAL A 22 -5.60 23.09 -1.71
CA VAL A 22 -4.61 22.01 -1.81
C VAL A 22 -5.09 20.79 -2.61
N LEU A 23 -6.35 20.37 -2.42
CA LEU A 23 -6.91 19.19 -3.09
C LEU A 23 -7.10 19.43 -4.60
N ALA A 24 -7.59 20.61 -4.95
CA ALA A 24 -7.80 20.99 -6.35
C ALA A 24 -6.47 21.07 -7.12
N LYS A 25 -5.39 21.54 -6.47
CA LYS A 25 -4.03 21.57 -7.05
C LYS A 25 -3.51 20.16 -7.36
N PHE A 26 -3.72 19.20 -6.45
CA PHE A 26 -3.37 17.81 -6.71
C PHE A 26 -4.15 17.23 -7.90
N GLN A 27 -5.48 17.40 -7.93
CA GLN A 27 -6.33 16.90 -9.01
C GLN A 27 -5.87 17.46 -10.36
N LEU A 28 -5.54 18.75 -10.40
CA LEU A 28 -5.02 19.39 -11.61
C LEU A 28 -3.71 18.74 -12.07
N PHE A 29 -2.71 18.56 -11.20
CA PHE A 29 -1.45 17.93 -11.59
C PHE A 29 -1.64 16.48 -12.05
N HIS A 30 -2.58 15.76 -11.44
CA HIS A 30 -2.90 14.40 -11.87
C HIS A 30 -3.49 14.39 -13.28
N LEU A 31 -4.43 15.29 -13.56
CA LEU A 31 -5.02 15.44 -14.89
C LEU A 31 -3.98 15.89 -15.92
N GLU A 32 -3.15 16.89 -15.59
CA GLU A 32 -2.05 17.32 -16.46
C GLU A 32 -1.11 16.15 -16.79
N TYR A 33 -0.78 15.30 -15.80
CA TYR A 33 0.02 14.09 -16.02
C TYR A 33 -0.67 13.11 -16.97
N LEU A 34 -1.95 12.79 -16.74
CA LEU A 34 -2.68 11.83 -17.57
C LEU A 34 -2.77 12.27 -19.03
N LEU A 35 -2.96 13.57 -19.26
CA LEU A 35 -3.05 14.15 -20.61
C LEU A 35 -1.72 14.15 -21.35
N ASN A 36 -0.63 14.39 -20.62
CA ASN A 36 0.69 14.61 -21.20
C ASN A 36 1.65 13.43 -21.01
N LYS A 37 1.13 12.25 -20.68
CA LYS A 37 1.90 11.05 -20.33
C LYS A 37 2.96 10.67 -21.37
N THR A 38 2.75 11.02 -22.64
CA THR A 38 3.65 10.70 -23.76
C THR A 38 4.67 11.81 -24.07
N SER A 39 4.53 13.00 -23.50
CA SER A 39 5.39 14.16 -23.79
C SER A 39 6.39 14.40 -22.67
N SER A 40 7.66 14.06 -22.91
CA SER A 40 8.74 14.28 -21.96
C SER A 40 8.87 15.76 -21.55
N LYS A 41 8.67 16.70 -22.49
CA LYS A 41 8.73 18.14 -22.20
C LYS A 41 7.67 18.56 -21.20
N ASP A 42 6.43 18.14 -21.43
CA ASP A 42 5.30 18.51 -20.59
C ASP A 42 5.36 17.84 -19.22
N LEU A 43 5.82 16.58 -19.17
CA LEU A 43 6.11 15.89 -17.91
C LEU A 43 7.16 16.62 -17.07
N ASN A 44 8.24 17.15 -17.67
CA ASN A 44 9.22 17.94 -16.94
C ASN A 44 8.65 19.30 -16.47
N ASN A 45 7.74 19.91 -17.22
CA ASN A 45 7.04 21.12 -16.79
C ASN A 45 6.16 20.83 -15.57
N ILE A 46 5.40 19.73 -15.57
CA ILE A 46 4.57 19.30 -14.45
C ILE A 46 5.44 19.03 -13.21
N LEU A 47 6.58 18.33 -13.37
CA LEU A 47 7.54 18.11 -12.27
C LEU A 47 8.02 19.42 -11.64
N THR A 48 8.28 20.43 -12.46
CA THR A 48 8.73 21.75 -11.99
C THR A 48 7.66 22.42 -11.13
N LYS A 49 6.39 22.39 -11.59
CA LYS A 49 5.25 22.90 -10.81
C LYS A 49 5.08 22.14 -9.49
N ILE A 50 5.19 20.80 -9.51
CA ILE A 50 5.10 19.98 -8.31
C ILE A 50 6.20 20.35 -7.31
N ASN A 51 7.44 20.50 -7.76
CA ASN A 51 8.58 20.87 -6.89
C ASN A 51 8.36 22.21 -6.20
N GLN A 52 7.93 23.24 -6.94
CA GLN A 52 7.60 24.55 -6.38
C GLN A 52 6.50 24.47 -5.31
N ASN A 53 5.52 23.58 -5.49
CA ASN A 53 4.48 23.37 -4.47
C ASN A 53 5.03 22.64 -3.24
N LEU A 54 5.88 21.62 -3.42
CA LEU A 54 6.50 20.89 -2.31
C LEU A 54 7.40 21.77 -1.43
N GLU A 55 7.97 22.85 -1.96
CA GLU A 55 8.77 23.83 -1.21
C GLU A 55 7.90 24.71 -0.29
N ASN A 56 6.62 24.89 -0.62
CA ASN A 56 5.70 25.80 0.08
C ASN A 56 4.88 25.12 1.20
N TYR A 57 4.96 23.79 1.34
CA TYR A 57 4.19 23.04 2.33
C TYR A 57 5.09 22.35 3.36
N ASN A 58 4.54 22.13 4.56
CA ASN A 58 5.24 21.42 5.62
C ASN A 58 5.35 19.92 5.28
N TYR A 59 6.53 19.32 5.49
CA TYR A 59 7.00 18.00 4.99
C TYR A 59 6.16 16.76 5.38
N ARG A 60 5.03 16.92 6.08
CA ARG A 60 4.22 15.81 6.63
C ARG A 60 2.72 15.87 6.34
N SER A 61 2.28 16.71 5.41
CA SER A 61 0.87 16.71 5.02
C SER A 61 0.53 15.53 4.10
N LYS A 62 -0.70 15.02 4.16
CA LYS A 62 -1.21 13.98 3.24
C LYS A 62 -1.13 14.41 1.77
N LEU A 63 -1.09 15.73 1.52
CA LEU A 63 -0.82 16.31 0.20
C LEU A 63 0.59 16.01 -0.31
N HIS A 64 1.62 16.08 0.54
CA HIS A 64 3.00 15.78 0.14
C HIS A 64 3.09 14.39 -0.45
N GLU A 65 2.43 13.44 0.20
CA GLU A 65 2.40 12.05 -0.23
C GLU A 65 1.75 11.88 -1.61
N LEU A 66 0.61 12.56 -1.82
CA LEU A 66 -0.10 12.60 -3.09
C LEU A 66 0.76 13.24 -4.21
N LEU A 67 1.45 14.34 -3.93
CA LEU A 67 2.36 14.97 -4.89
C LEU A 67 3.57 14.08 -5.20
N TYR A 68 4.14 13.41 -4.20
CA TYR A 68 5.20 12.42 -4.40
C TYR A 68 4.70 11.24 -5.24
N PHE A 69 3.44 10.81 -5.08
CA PHE A 69 2.84 9.78 -5.92
C PHE A 69 2.83 10.17 -7.40
N ILE A 70 2.32 11.35 -7.75
CA ILE A 70 2.36 11.84 -9.14
C ILE A 70 3.80 11.97 -9.63
N LYS A 71 4.68 12.53 -8.79
CA LYS A 71 6.11 12.70 -9.13
C LYS A 71 6.80 11.37 -9.43
N CYS A 72 6.49 10.32 -8.67
CA CYS A 72 6.98 8.97 -8.91
C CYS A 72 6.45 8.42 -10.24
N LYS A 73 5.14 8.56 -10.52
CA LYS A 73 4.55 8.18 -11.83
C LYS A 73 5.29 8.86 -12.98
N ILE A 74 5.51 10.18 -12.90
CA ILE A 74 6.22 10.92 -13.94
C ILE A 74 7.66 10.41 -14.13
N TYR A 75 8.40 10.17 -13.04
CA TYR A 75 9.76 9.65 -13.16
C TYR A 75 9.83 8.26 -13.80
N ILE A 76 8.84 7.40 -13.54
CA ILE A 76 8.74 6.09 -14.19
C ILE A 76 8.51 6.26 -15.70
N GLU A 77 7.57 7.12 -16.12
CA GLU A 77 7.33 7.40 -17.55
C GLU A 77 8.59 7.97 -18.25
N LEU A 78 9.35 8.80 -17.53
CA LEU A 78 10.61 9.36 -18.02
C LEU A 78 11.79 8.38 -17.94
N LYS A 79 11.57 7.13 -17.49
CA LYS A 79 12.61 6.11 -17.24
C LYS A 79 13.73 6.59 -16.29
N LYS A 80 13.41 7.51 -15.37
CA LYS A 80 14.33 8.05 -14.35
C LYS A 80 14.20 7.25 -13.06
N TYR A 81 14.47 5.94 -13.12
CA TYR A 81 14.16 5.00 -12.05
C TYR A 81 14.91 5.24 -10.74
N GLY A 82 16.16 5.72 -10.80
CA GLY A 82 16.90 6.13 -9.60
C GLY A 82 16.18 7.25 -8.82
N LEU A 83 15.60 8.23 -9.52
CA LEU A 83 14.82 9.30 -8.89
C LEU A 83 13.45 8.81 -8.41
N ALA A 84 12.80 7.94 -9.19
CA ALA A 84 11.54 7.32 -8.80
C ALA A 84 11.72 6.51 -7.50
N LYS A 85 12.80 5.73 -7.36
CA LYS A 85 13.14 4.98 -6.15
C LYS A 85 13.27 5.87 -4.91
N ILE A 86 13.96 7.02 -5.04
CA ILE A 86 14.10 8.00 -3.95
C ILE A 86 12.74 8.57 -3.55
N VAL A 87 11.92 8.97 -4.53
CA VAL A 87 10.59 9.52 -4.23
C VAL A 87 9.69 8.46 -3.60
N LEU A 88 9.79 7.21 -4.03
CA LEU A 88 8.97 6.10 -3.56
C LEU A 88 9.20 5.80 -2.07
N SER A 89 10.39 6.06 -1.51
CA SER A 89 10.62 5.92 -0.06
C SER A 89 9.82 6.94 0.77
N CYS A 90 9.43 8.05 0.16
CA CYS A 90 8.67 9.15 0.78
C CYS A 90 7.14 8.93 0.75
N ILE A 91 6.64 7.87 0.10
CA ILE A 91 5.20 7.59 -0.07
C ILE A 91 4.75 6.50 0.93
N GLU A 92 3.51 6.52 1.45
CA GLU A 92 3.03 5.46 2.34
C GLU A 92 2.94 4.10 1.69
N PHE A 93 2.96 3.07 2.54
CA PHE A 93 3.00 1.68 2.09
C PHE A 93 1.76 1.30 1.26
N ALA A 94 0.60 1.87 1.57
CA ALA A 94 -0.65 1.61 0.86
C ALA A 94 -0.60 1.95 -0.65
N VAL A 95 0.30 2.85 -1.06
CA VAL A 95 0.42 3.31 -2.46
C VAL A 95 1.41 2.45 -3.27
N ILE A 96 2.26 1.67 -2.60
CA ILE A 96 3.27 0.80 -3.22
C ILE A 96 2.62 -0.26 -4.11
N GLY A 97 1.45 -0.78 -3.71
CA GLY A 97 0.72 -1.79 -4.48
C GLY A 97 0.37 -1.36 -5.89
N TYR A 98 0.07 -0.08 -6.09
CA TYR A 98 -0.19 0.47 -7.41
C TYR A 98 1.00 0.32 -8.35
N PHE A 99 2.20 0.65 -7.89
CA PHE A 99 3.39 0.61 -8.74
C PHE A 99 3.76 -0.82 -9.11
N LYS A 100 3.54 -1.77 -8.21
CA LYS A 100 3.72 -3.19 -8.53
C LYS A 100 2.78 -3.67 -9.63
N GLN A 101 1.50 -3.30 -9.54
CA GLN A 101 0.50 -3.76 -10.50
C GLN A 101 0.57 -3.05 -11.85
N ASN A 102 0.82 -1.74 -11.86
CA ASN A 102 0.76 -0.92 -13.08
C ASN A 102 2.14 -0.67 -13.71
N HIS A 103 3.22 -0.86 -12.95
CA HIS A 103 4.60 -0.66 -13.41
C HIS A 103 5.50 -1.82 -12.96
N PRO A 104 5.19 -3.08 -13.34
CA PRO A 104 5.93 -4.26 -12.89
C PRO A 104 7.42 -4.20 -13.26
N ASP A 105 7.79 -3.66 -14.41
CA ASP A 105 9.19 -3.53 -14.81
C ASP A 105 9.99 -2.63 -13.85
N PHE A 106 9.43 -1.47 -13.51
CA PHE A 106 9.99 -0.58 -12.50
C PHE A 106 10.01 -1.25 -11.12
N TRP A 107 8.97 -2.00 -10.78
CA TRP A 107 8.90 -2.74 -9.54
C TRP A 107 10.07 -3.72 -9.39
N TYR A 108 10.37 -4.50 -10.43
CA TYR A 108 11.50 -5.42 -10.44
C TYR A 108 12.84 -4.68 -10.31
N GLU A 109 12.97 -3.50 -10.90
CA GLU A 109 14.20 -2.71 -10.81
C GLU A 109 14.45 -2.10 -9.42
N VAL A 110 13.38 -1.72 -8.70
CA VAL A 110 13.49 -1.10 -7.37
C VAL A 110 13.54 -2.13 -6.25
N CYS A 111 12.98 -3.32 -6.47
CA CYS A 111 13.08 -4.41 -5.53
C CYS A 111 14.52 -4.88 -5.39
N GLU A 112 15.07 -4.76 -4.18
CA GLU A 112 16.35 -5.37 -3.87
C GLU A 112 16.10 -6.80 -3.43
N ILE A 113 16.70 -7.76 -4.13
CA ILE A 113 16.82 -9.12 -3.63
C ILE A 113 17.98 -9.09 -2.65
N ASP A 114 17.71 -9.38 -1.38
CA ASP A 114 18.79 -9.47 -0.39
C ASP A 114 19.55 -10.80 -0.50
N GLU A 115 20.65 -10.93 0.26
CA GLU A 115 21.48 -12.15 0.33
C GLU A 115 20.69 -13.42 0.68
N ASN A 116 19.47 -13.28 1.21
CA ASN A 116 18.57 -14.36 1.59
C ASN A 116 17.53 -14.67 0.50
N ASN A 117 17.70 -14.17 -0.74
CA ASN A 117 16.74 -14.29 -1.84
C ASN A 117 15.34 -13.77 -1.50
N LEU A 118 15.24 -12.85 -0.55
CA LEU A 118 14.00 -12.18 -0.22
C LEU A 118 13.92 -10.87 -0.98
N THR A 119 12.78 -10.66 -1.61
CA THR A 119 12.45 -9.36 -2.18
C THR A 119 12.22 -8.37 -1.04
N LYS A 120 13.25 -7.60 -0.70
CA LYS A 120 13.14 -6.44 0.18
C LYS A 120 12.62 -5.28 -0.66
N PHE A 121 11.45 -4.78 -0.30
CA PHE A 121 11.00 -3.51 -0.84
C PHE A 121 11.39 -2.36 0.09
N GLY A 122 12.12 -1.40 -0.49
CA GLY A 122 12.48 -0.12 0.12
C GLY A 122 13.44 -0.26 1.29
N GLY A 123 14.73 0.01 1.06
CA GLY A 123 15.80 -0.05 2.07
C GLY A 123 15.48 0.66 3.42
N GLU A 124 14.52 1.59 3.44
CA GLU A 124 14.09 2.31 4.65
C GLU A 124 12.80 1.81 5.34
N ARG A 125 11.95 1.01 4.66
CA ARG A 125 10.66 0.52 5.22
C ARG A 125 10.64 -1.00 5.43
N LYS A 126 11.61 -1.74 4.87
CA LYS A 126 11.86 -3.17 5.09
C LYS A 126 10.56 -3.99 5.12
N VAL A 127 9.97 -4.15 3.95
CA VAL A 127 8.77 -4.98 3.77
C VAL A 127 9.20 -6.37 3.33
N TYR A 128 8.68 -7.37 4.00
CA TYR A 128 8.85 -8.79 3.71
C TYR A 128 7.51 -9.36 3.28
N PHE A 129 7.38 -9.71 2.00
CA PHE A 129 6.27 -10.54 1.56
C PHE A 129 6.45 -11.93 2.10
N VAL A 130 5.48 -12.41 2.88
CA VAL A 130 5.61 -13.68 3.59
C VAL A 130 5.60 -14.85 2.59
N SER A 131 4.94 -14.67 1.45
CA SER A 131 5.01 -15.59 0.31
C SER A 131 6.43 -15.83 -0.20
N ASN A 132 7.35 -14.89 0.00
CA ASN A 132 8.73 -15.02 -0.47
C ASN A 132 9.63 -15.75 0.54
N LEU A 133 9.16 -15.94 1.78
CA LEU A 133 9.88 -16.71 2.80
C LEU A 133 9.95 -18.21 2.48
N THR A 134 9.13 -18.70 1.54
CA THR A 134 9.22 -20.08 1.04
C THR A 134 10.58 -20.38 0.41
N ASN A 135 11.26 -19.36 -0.13
CA ASN A 135 12.65 -19.48 -0.59
C ASN A 135 13.64 -19.83 0.53
N LEU A 136 13.30 -19.48 1.78
CA LEU A 136 14.15 -19.73 2.96
C LEU A 136 13.76 -21.00 3.70
N ASN A 137 12.48 -21.35 3.69
CA ASN A 137 12.01 -22.61 4.24
C ASN A 137 10.97 -23.20 3.28
N SER A 138 11.36 -24.26 2.57
CA SER A 138 10.50 -24.95 1.60
C SER A 138 9.30 -25.63 2.24
N GLU A 139 9.32 -25.90 3.55
CA GLU A 139 8.14 -26.39 4.28
C GLU A 139 7.01 -25.35 4.24
N LEU A 140 7.33 -24.06 4.10
CA LEU A 140 6.32 -23.01 4.00
C LEU A 140 5.51 -23.06 2.70
N CYS A 141 5.98 -23.78 1.67
CA CYS A 141 5.26 -23.94 0.41
C CYS A 141 3.89 -24.59 0.62
N GLN A 142 3.72 -25.45 1.63
CA GLN A 142 2.44 -26.11 1.91
C GLN A 142 1.38 -25.14 2.43
N PHE A 143 1.80 -24.01 3.01
CA PHE A 143 0.94 -22.95 3.51
C PHE A 143 0.68 -21.88 2.44
N GLN A 144 1.28 -21.96 1.26
CA GLN A 144 1.16 -20.93 0.25
C GLN A 144 -0.17 -21.06 -0.48
N GLU A 145 -0.90 -19.95 -0.58
CA GLU A 145 -2.19 -19.88 -1.24
C GLU A 145 -2.21 -18.73 -2.24
N SER A 146 -2.84 -18.94 -3.40
CA SER A 146 -3.07 -17.85 -4.34
C SER A 146 -4.18 -16.94 -3.82
N ASP A 147 -3.91 -15.64 -3.85
CA ASP A 147 -4.88 -14.64 -3.49
C ASP A 147 -4.73 -13.46 -4.43
N THR A 148 -5.69 -13.33 -5.35
CA THR A 148 -5.72 -12.26 -6.36
C THR A 148 -5.88 -10.86 -5.74
N SER A 149 -6.31 -10.78 -4.48
CA SER A 149 -6.41 -9.53 -3.72
C SER A 149 -5.12 -9.16 -3.00
N SER A 150 -4.16 -10.08 -2.90
CA SER A 150 -2.86 -9.83 -2.26
C SER A 150 -1.90 -9.09 -3.20
N LEU A 151 -0.99 -8.29 -2.64
CA LEU A 151 0.01 -7.55 -3.40
C LEU A 151 0.97 -8.47 -4.17
N SER A 152 1.26 -9.69 -3.69
CA SER A 152 2.10 -10.67 -4.40
C SER A 152 1.34 -11.69 -5.21
N GLY A 153 0.00 -11.64 -5.21
CA GLY A 153 -0.83 -12.72 -5.75
C GLY A 153 -0.78 -14.00 -4.90
N LEU A 154 -0.04 -13.97 -3.79
CA LEU A 154 0.25 -15.09 -2.92
C LEU A 154 0.18 -14.65 -1.45
N VAL A 155 -0.23 -15.54 -0.56
CA VAL A 155 -0.25 -15.35 0.89
C VAL A 155 0.19 -16.64 1.58
N LEU A 156 0.58 -16.56 2.85
CA LEU A 156 0.66 -17.76 3.70
C LEU A 156 -0.63 -17.94 4.48
N SER A 157 -1.16 -19.15 4.46
CA SER A 157 -2.47 -19.54 4.96
C SER A 157 -2.30 -20.73 5.90
N SER A 158 -2.78 -20.60 7.13
CA SER A 158 -2.63 -21.59 8.22
C SER A 158 -3.75 -22.64 8.24
N LYS A 159 -4.38 -22.95 7.10
CA LYS A 159 -5.61 -23.78 6.98
C LYS A 159 -5.59 -25.02 7.88
N ASN A 160 -6.17 -24.89 9.07
CA ASN A 160 -6.27 -25.92 10.11
C ASN A 160 -4.95 -26.50 10.63
N GLU A 161 -3.82 -25.83 10.38
CA GLU A 161 -2.49 -26.28 10.78
C GLU A 161 -1.78 -25.18 11.60
N ASN A 162 -0.93 -25.62 12.51
CA ASN A 162 -0.11 -24.72 13.29
C ASN A 162 0.98 -24.15 12.41
N LEU A 163 1.11 -22.83 12.40
CA LEU A 163 2.07 -22.13 11.56
C LEU A 163 3.13 -21.47 12.43
N HIS A 164 4.39 -21.84 12.21
CA HIS A 164 5.56 -21.21 12.80
C HIS A 164 6.36 -20.49 11.71
N LEU A 165 6.43 -19.17 11.79
CA LEU A 165 7.16 -18.32 10.85
C LEU A 165 8.38 -17.73 11.53
N VAL A 166 9.55 -17.89 10.93
CA VAL A 166 10.78 -17.23 11.37
C VAL A 166 11.19 -16.21 10.32
N LEU A 167 11.28 -14.95 10.72
CA LEU A 167 11.74 -13.88 9.84
C LEU A 167 13.26 -13.75 9.85
N PRO A 168 13.86 -13.23 8.77
CA PRO A 168 15.27 -12.89 8.74
C PRO A 168 15.63 -11.87 9.81
N LYS A 169 16.85 -11.97 10.33
CA LYS A 169 17.41 -10.94 11.22
C LYS A 169 17.50 -9.61 10.48
N GLN A 170 17.04 -8.56 11.15
CA GLN A 170 17.14 -7.21 10.62
C GLN A 170 18.33 -6.46 11.23
N ASN A 171 19.27 -6.07 10.38
CA ASN A 171 20.34 -5.13 10.75
C ASN A 171 19.84 -3.70 10.43
N GLY A 172 19.57 -2.86 11.42
CA GLY A 172 19.20 -1.47 11.13
C GLY A 172 18.94 -0.60 12.36
N TYR A 173 19.60 0.55 12.40
CA TYR A 173 19.41 1.56 13.43
C TYR A 173 18.13 2.36 13.17
N ARG A 174 17.02 1.98 13.81
CA ARG A 174 15.93 2.86 14.27
C ARG A 174 14.89 2.02 15.02
N TYR A 175 14.53 2.43 16.24
CA TYR A 175 13.48 1.79 17.03
C TYR A 175 12.12 2.01 16.35
N ARG A 176 11.64 1.03 15.58
CA ARG A 176 10.27 0.97 15.05
C ARG A 176 9.60 -0.34 15.44
N TYR A 177 8.29 -0.39 15.34
CA TYR A 177 7.51 -1.61 15.55
C TYR A 177 7.45 -2.49 14.28
N PHE A 178 7.16 -3.78 14.47
CA PHE A 178 6.72 -4.63 13.37
C PHE A 178 5.21 -4.51 13.15
N ILE A 179 4.82 -4.42 11.88
CA ILE A 179 3.44 -4.39 11.44
C ILE A 179 3.20 -5.62 10.56
N CYS A 180 2.22 -6.43 10.93
CA CYS A 180 1.83 -7.64 10.22
C CYS A 180 0.48 -7.40 9.54
N LYS A 181 0.42 -7.54 8.20
CA LYS A 181 -0.84 -7.57 7.47
C LYS A 181 -1.40 -8.97 7.51
N MET A 182 -2.53 -9.12 8.20
CA MET A 182 -3.16 -10.43 8.44
C MET A 182 -4.67 -10.37 8.24
N ASN A 183 -5.26 -11.55 8.02
CA ASN A 183 -6.70 -11.75 7.90
C ASN A 183 -7.09 -12.99 8.71
N VAL A 184 -7.86 -12.80 9.78
CA VAL A 184 -8.40 -13.89 10.60
C VAL A 184 -9.71 -14.35 9.97
N LYS A 185 -9.68 -15.49 9.28
CA LYS A 185 -10.84 -16.05 8.58
C LYS A 185 -11.77 -16.76 9.54
N LYS A 186 -11.19 -17.60 10.40
CA LYS A 186 -11.96 -18.44 11.32
C LYS A 186 -11.16 -18.83 12.55
N ILE A 187 -11.81 -18.80 13.72
CA ILE A 187 -11.28 -19.34 14.96
C ILE A 187 -11.70 -20.80 15.09
N LEU A 188 -10.73 -21.69 15.36
CA LEU A 188 -10.96 -23.14 15.43
C LEU A 188 -11.11 -23.65 16.86
N SER A 189 -10.56 -22.95 17.85
CA SER A 189 -10.63 -23.31 19.27
C SER A 189 -10.55 -22.07 20.18
N LYS A 190 -11.06 -22.19 21.41
CA LYS A 190 -10.88 -21.18 22.47
C LYS A 190 -9.43 -21.07 22.95
N ASP A 191 -8.62 -22.09 22.73
CA ASP A 191 -7.19 -22.10 23.06
C ASP A 191 -6.33 -21.46 21.95
N CYS A 192 -6.95 -20.75 21.00
CA CYS A 192 -6.25 -20.11 19.90
C CYS A 192 -5.32 -18.98 20.37
N PHE A 193 -4.21 -18.81 19.65
CA PHE A 193 -3.32 -17.68 19.86
C PHE A 193 -2.57 -17.26 18.59
N ILE A 194 -2.18 -15.98 18.57
CA ILE A 194 -1.15 -15.45 17.69
C ILE A 194 -0.06 -14.89 18.59
N LYS A 195 1.15 -15.44 18.48
CA LYS A 195 2.27 -15.07 19.34
C LYS A 195 3.40 -14.52 18.50
N PHE A 196 3.80 -13.29 18.80
CA PHE A 196 4.98 -12.65 18.24
C PHE A 196 6.12 -12.77 19.25
N ILE A 197 7.27 -13.26 18.81
CA ILE A 197 8.42 -13.56 19.67
C ILE A 197 9.64 -12.81 19.17
N ASP A 198 10.27 -12.08 20.08
CA ASP A 198 11.59 -11.49 19.88
C ASP A 198 12.66 -12.56 20.10
N GLY A 199 13.60 -12.72 19.17
CA GLY A 199 14.72 -13.66 19.27
C GLY A 199 15.61 -13.50 20.50
N ASN A 200 15.60 -12.33 21.14
CA ASN A 200 16.28 -12.07 22.43
C ASN A 200 15.41 -12.47 23.65
N LYS A 201 14.22 -13.06 23.43
CA LYS A 201 13.28 -13.67 24.39
C LYS A 201 12.72 -12.78 25.52
N ASN A 202 13.14 -11.52 25.61
CA ASN A 202 12.71 -10.61 26.68
C ASN A 202 11.36 -9.92 26.42
N ASN A 203 10.90 -9.88 25.17
CA ASN A 203 9.63 -9.28 24.78
C ASN A 203 8.79 -10.26 23.95
N GLN A 204 7.52 -10.37 24.29
CA GLN A 204 6.54 -11.15 23.53
C GLN A 204 5.24 -10.35 23.43
N ASP A 205 4.57 -10.48 22.29
CA ASP A 205 3.21 -10.00 22.10
C ASP A 205 2.31 -11.20 21.86
N LEU A 206 1.26 -11.35 22.65
CA LEU A 206 0.40 -12.53 22.63
C LEU A 206 -1.05 -12.10 22.50
N LEU A 207 -1.66 -12.42 21.38
CA LEU A 207 -3.08 -12.30 21.16
C LEU A 207 -3.74 -13.63 21.53
N LYS A 208 -4.71 -13.57 22.45
CA LYS A 208 -5.53 -14.72 22.84
C LYS A 208 -6.91 -14.64 22.21
N HIS A 209 -7.73 -15.66 22.42
CA HIS A 209 -9.10 -15.72 21.91
C HIS A 209 -9.92 -14.42 22.11
N GLU A 210 -9.84 -13.78 23.27
CA GLU A 210 -10.57 -12.52 23.54
C GLU A 210 -10.15 -11.35 22.64
N ASP A 211 -8.91 -11.35 22.15
CA ASP A 211 -8.43 -10.35 21.21
C ASP A 211 -8.71 -10.77 19.77
N ILE A 212 -8.45 -12.04 19.44
CA ILE A 212 -8.59 -12.60 18.08
C ILE A 212 -10.05 -12.63 17.64
N SER A 213 -10.99 -12.91 18.56
CA SER A 213 -12.43 -12.88 18.28
C SER A 213 -12.94 -11.51 17.81
N LYS A 214 -12.23 -10.42 18.14
CA LYS A 214 -12.53 -9.08 17.62
C LYS A 214 -12.04 -8.88 16.20
N LEU A 215 -11.16 -9.74 15.70
CA LEU A 215 -10.52 -9.66 14.38
C LEU A 215 -11.18 -10.59 13.36
N GLU A 216 -11.80 -11.68 13.82
CA GLU A 216 -12.48 -12.65 12.97
C GLU A 216 -13.53 -11.97 12.08
N GLY A 217 -13.45 -12.21 10.77
CA GLY A 217 -14.39 -11.65 9.80
C GLY A 217 -14.19 -10.16 9.44
N LEU A 218 -13.23 -9.46 10.05
CA LEU A 218 -12.93 -8.06 9.70
C LEU A 218 -12.22 -7.90 8.34
N GLY A 219 -11.75 -9.00 7.74
CA GLY A 219 -10.92 -8.97 6.55
C GLY A 219 -9.47 -8.59 6.85
N TRP A 220 -8.80 -7.94 5.91
CA TRP A 220 -7.39 -7.57 6.05
C TRP A 220 -7.19 -6.40 7.01
N ILE A 221 -6.35 -6.60 8.02
CA ILE A 221 -5.93 -5.59 8.98
C ILE A 221 -4.41 -5.50 9.07
N GLU A 222 -3.91 -4.37 9.56
CA GLU A 222 -2.52 -4.24 10.02
C GLU A 222 -2.48 -4.26 11.54
N TYR A 223 -1.84 -5.29 12.10
CA TYR A 223 -1.55 -5.39 13.52
C TYR A 223 -0.13 -4.93 13.80
N GLN A 224 0.02 -3.93 14.66
CA GLN A 224 1.30 -3.45 15.15
C GLN A 224 1.68 -4.19 16.44
N THR A 225 2.81 -4.89 16.39
CA THR A 225 3.39 -5.59 17.54
C THR A 225 4.13 -4.60 18.45
N ARG A 226 4.34 -4.96 19.71
CA ARG A 226 5.24 -4.23 20.63
C ARG A 226 6.73 -4.55 20.44
N ILE A 227 7.06 -5.45 19.51
CA ILE A 227 8.43 -5.88 19.26
C ILE A 227 9.13 -4.85 18.36
N ARG A 228 10.37 -4.53 18.71
CA ARG A 228 11.16 -3.50 18.03
C ARG A 228 12.13 -4.10 17.02
N ASP A 229 12.39 -3.35 15.95
CA ASP A 229 13.49 -3.62 15.01
C ASP A 229 14.82 -3.79 15.78
N ASN A 230 15.57 -4.84 15.42
CA ASN A 230 16.85 -5.35 15.97
C ASN A 230 16.79 -6.76 16.59
N SER A 231 15.65 -7.45 16.49
CA SER A 231 15.54 -8.86 16.84
C SER A 231 15.08 -9.72 15.67
N GLN A 232 15.39 -11.01 15.75
CA GLN A 232 14.78 -12.00 14.87
C GLN A 232 13.34 -12.20 15.32
N LEU A 233 12.37 -11.76 14.51
CA LEU A 233 10.96 -11.95 14.81
C LEU A 233 10.54 -13.36 14.40
N SER A 234 9.84 -14.07 15.28
CA SER A 234 9.05 -15.24 14.90
C SER A 234 7.58 -15.06 15.25
N ILE A 235 6.72 -15.75 14.51
CA ILE A 235 5.26 -15.72 14.67
C ILE A 235 4.77 -17.16 14.81
N ASP A 236 4.08 -17.44 15.90
CA ASP A 236 3.41 -18.73 16.13
C ASP A 236 1.91 -18.54 16.07
N ILE A 237 1.24 -19.38 15.32
CA ILE A 237 -0.20 -19.38 15.13
C ILE A 237 -0.72 -20.78 15.46
N ASN A 238 -1.77 -20.84 16.28
CA ASN A 238 -2.37 -22.09 16.69
C ASN A 238 -3.90 -21.98 16.74
N PHE A 239 -4.59 -22.98 16.21
CA PHE A 239 -6.06 -23.09 16.15
C PHE A 239 -6.78 -21.88 15.52
N ILE A 240 -6.18 -21.28 14.49
CA ILE A 240 -6.77 -20.17 13.73
C ILE A 240 -6.57 -20.48 12.26
N GLU A 241 -7.63 -20.36 11.48
CA GLU A 241 -7.51 -20.22 10.03
C GLU A 241 -7.26 -18.74 9.72
N MET A 242 -6.01 -18.41 9.41
CA MET A 242 -5.60 -17.04 9.07
C MET A 242 -4.64 -16.99 7.90
N GLN A 243 -4.66 -15.85 7.22
CA GLN A 243 -3.76 -15.51 6.14
C GLN A 243 -2.82 -14.36 6.54
N ILE A 244 -1.58 -14.41 6.09
CA ILE A 244 -0.57 -13.34 6.24
C ILE A 244 -0.01 -13.00 4.85
N GLU A 245 0.04 -11.72 4.55
CA GLU A 245 0.54 -11.23 3.26
C GLU A 245 1.97 -10.67 3.37
N TYR A 246 2.17 -9.70 4.26
CA TYR A 246 3.48 -9.09 4.48
C TYR A 246 3.70 -8.72 5.95
N ILE A 247 4.97 -8.56 6.28
CA ILE A 247 5.43 -7.95 7.52
C ILE A 247 6.34 -6.78 7.16
N ARG A 248 6.13 -5.62 7.78
CA ARG A 248 6.91 -4.40 7.52
C ARG A 248 7.35 -3.73 8.81
N SER A 249 8.46 -3.02 8.76
CA SER A 249 8.89 -2.15 9.86
C SER A 249 8.23 -0.78 9.76
N GLY A 250 7.64 -0.28 10.84
CA GLY A 250 6.94 1.00 10.85
C GLY A 250 6.09 1.22 12.09
N ASP A 251 5.52 2.42 12.17
CA ASP A 251 4.61 2.79 13.25
C ASP A 251 3.26 3.19 12.64
N ASN A 252 2.19 2.58 13.14
CA ASN A 252 0.83 2.99 12.90
C ASN A 252 0.36 3.88 14.06
N LYS A 253 -0.60 4.78 13.80
CA LYS A 253 -1.20 5.61 14.85
C LYS A 253 -1.94 4.77 15.90
N TYR A 254 -2.44 3.61 15.49
CA TYR A 254 -3.21 2.69 16.32
C TYR A 254 -2.63 1.28 16.24
N THR A 255 -2.71 0.54 17.34
CA THR A 255 -2.18 -0.84 17.45
C THR A 255 -2.83 -1.79 16.46
N ILE A 256 -4.14 -1.67 16.24
CA ILE A 256 -4.86 -2.32 15.15
C ILE A 256 -5.32 -1.20 14.25
N THR A 257 -4.89 -1.25 13.00
CA THR A 257 -5.32 -0.31 11.97
C THR A 257 -5.95 -1.14 10.87
N HIS A 258 -7.23 -0.88 10.58
CA HIS A 258 -7.76 -1.31 9.29
C HIS A 258 -6.88 -0.70 8.22
N ILE A 259 -6.52 -1.48 7.20
CA ILE A 259 -5.76 -0.96 6.08
C ILE A 259 -6.49 0.29 5.61
N PRO A 260 -5.82 1.46 5.64
CA PRO A 260 -6.49 2.73 5.74
C PRO A 260 -7.58 2.84 4.68
N ASP A 261 -8.74 3.27 5.14
CA ASP A 261 -9.78 3.85 4.30
C ASP A 261 -9.12 5.01 3.53
N MET A 262 -8.67 4.70 2.32
CA MET A 262 -8.12 5.64 1.37
C MET A 262 -9.26 6.38 0.68
N SER A 263 -10.42 6.59 1.32
CA SER A 263 -11.59 7.31 0.78
C SER A 263 -11.18 8.55 0.02
N LEU A 264 -10.20 9.32 0.52
CA LEU A 264 -9.60 10.45 -0.21
C LEU A 264 -8.99 10.08 -1.58
N MET A 265 -8.32 8.94 -1.75
CA MET A 265 -7.93 8.38 -3.06
C MET A 265 -9.11 7.83 -3.87
N GLY A 266 -10.21 7.43 -3.22
CA GLY A 266 -11.46 7.11 -3.92
C GLY A 266 -12.04 8.31 -4.71
N TYR A 267 -11.76 9.54 -4.27
CA TYR A 267 -12.20 10.77 -4.95
C TYR A 267 -11.23 11.27 -6.04
N LEU A 268 -10.03 10.68 -6.21
CA LEU A 268 -8.89 11.44 -6.78
C LEU A 268 -8.14 10.79 -7.97
N PRO A 269 -7.73 9.51 -7.93
CA PRO A 269 -7.23 8.77 -9.11
C PRO A 269 -8.27 7.85 -9.80
N PRO A 270 -8.41 7.88 -11.15
CA PRO A 270 -9.20 6.92 -11.95
C PRO A 270 -8.84 5.45 -11.71
N ASP A 271 -7.64 5.22 -11.18
CA ASP A 271 -7.12 3.90 -10.87
C ASP A 271 -7.54 3.42 -9.46
N TYR A 272 -8.38 4.14 -8.71
CA TYR A 272 -8.63 3.86 -7.28
C TYR A 272 -9.06 2.42 -7.03
N HIS A 273 -9.85 1.82 -7.92
CA HIS A 273 -10.37 0.45 -7.77
C HIS A 273 -9.25 -0.58 -7.57
N ILE A 274 -8.10 -0.32 -8.20
CA ILE A 274 -6.89 -1.13 -8.16
C ILE A 274 -6.31 -1.16 -6.74
N PHE A 275 -6.46 -0.06 -5.99
CA PHE A 275 -6.01 0.06 -4.61
C PHE A 275 -6.95 -0.62 -3.60
N PHE A 276 -8.18 -0.98 -4.01
CA PHE A 276 -9.29 -1.34 -3.11
C PHE A 276 -9.88 -2.74 -3.33
N SER A 277 -9.12 -3.67 -3.89
CA SER A 277 -9.50 -5.10 -3.87
C SER A 277 -9.67 -5.69 -2.46
N ASN A 278 -9.32 -4.92 -1.40
CA ASN A 278 -9.28 -5.36 0.00
C ASN A 278 -10.17 -4.57 0.98
N ILE A 279 -11.14 -3.75 0.52
CA ILE A 279 -12.11 -3.13 1.45
C ILE A 279 -12.92 -4.24 2.11
N PRO A 280 -13.02 -4.29 3.45
CA PRO A 280 -13.90 -5.25 4.13
C PRO A 280 -15.32 -5.12 3.60
N GLU A 281 -15.99 -6.24 3.34
CA GLU A 281 -17.30 -6.27 2.66
C GLU A 281 -18.35 -5.40 3.36
N THR A 282 -18.19 -5.19 4.66
CA THR A 282 -19.00 -4.32 5.53
C THR A 282 -18.87 -2.81 5.27
N PHE A 283 -17.89 -2.37 4.49
CA PHE A 283 -17.68 -0.94 4.17
C PHE A 283 -17.83 -0.62 2.67
N LYS A 284 -18.13 -1.63 1.84
CA LYS A 284 -18.14 -1.52 0.37
C LYS A 284 -19.12 -0.48 -0.18
N ASP A 285 -20.18 -0.23 0.56
CA ASP A 285 -21.27 0.72 0.33
C ASP A 285 -20.94 2.19 0.63
N LYS A 286 -19.79 2.46 1.27
CA LYS A 286 -19.35 3.83 1.61
C LYS A 286 -18.43 4.48 0.58
N TYR A 287 -18.16 3.82 -0.54
CA TYR A 287 -17.23 4.26 -1.58
C TYR A 287 -17.94 4.35 -2.93
N PHE A 288 -17.43 5.21 -3.84
CA PHE A 288 -18.02 5.38 -5.16
C PHE A 288 -18.15 4.06 -5.93
N SER A 289 -19.23 3.96 -6.68
CA SER A 289 -19.47 2.82 -7.55
C SER A 289 -18.53 2.87 -8.75
N ARG A 290 -18.05 1.70 -9.19
CA ARG A 290 -17.24 1.52 -10.42
C ARG A 290 -17.83 2.25 -11.64
N LYS A 291 -19.16 2.35 -11.71
CA LYS A 291 -19.92 2.98 -12.79
C LYS A 291 -19.79 4.51 -12.84
N GLU A 292 -19.62 5.16 -11.69
CA GLU A 292 -19.38 6.61 -11.61
C GLU A 292 -17.96 6.99 -12.07
N MET A 293 -17.03 6.04 -12.00
CA MET A 293 -15.65 6.20 -12.44
C MET A 293 -15.40 5.87 -13.90
N GLU A 294 -16.09 4.88 -14.45
CA GLU A 294 -16.01 4.59 -15.88
C GLU A 294 -16.46 5.82 -16.70
N ASN A 295 -17.38 6.64 -16.18
CA ASN A 295 -17.73 7.94 -16.76
C ASN A 295 -16.60 9.01 -16.73
N LEU A 296 -15.58 8.86 -15.87
CA LEU A 296 -14.37 9.71 -15.89
C LEU A 296 -13.37 9.26 -16.97
N LEU A 297 -13.46 8.02 -17.47
CA LEU A 297 -12.65 7.57 -18.60
C LEU A 297 -13.20 8.09 -19.94
N ASP A 298 -14.52 8.30 -20.03
CA ASP A 298 -15.16 9.03 -21.15
C ASP A 298 -14.61 10.47 -21.30
N LEU A 299 -13.94 11.01 -20.27
CA LEU A 299 -13.25 12.30 -20.34
C LEU A 299 -12.17 12.33 -21.44
N LYS A 300 -11.57 11.19 -21.80
CA LYS A 300 -10.61 11.09 -22.90
C LYS A 300 -11.29 11.29 -24.27
N ASP A 301 -12.49 10.77 -24.46
CA ASP A 301 -13.27 10.93 -25.68
C ASP A 301 -13.89 12.34 -25.79
N ILE A 302 -14.17 12.96 -24.64
CA ILE A 302 -14.58 14.37 -24.52
C ILE A 302 -13.43 15.33 -24.86
N LEU A 303 -12.18 14.98 -24.53
CA LEU A 303 -11.01 15.83 -24.78
C LEU A 303 -10.41 15.63 -26.17
N ASN A 304 -10.53 14.44 -26.76
CA ASN A 304 -10.17 14.20 -28.16
C ASN A 304 -11.13 14.89 -29.15
N SER A 305 -12.27 15.40 -28.67
CA SER A 305 -13.25 16.17 -29.43
C SER A 305 -13.18 17.69 -29.18
N LEU A 306 -12.14 18.16 -28.48
CA LEU A 306 -11.72 19.56 -28.39
C LEU A 306 -10.66 19.90 -29.44
#